data_AF-A0A5P8N481-F1
#
_entry.id   AF-A0A5P8N481-F1
#
_cell.length_a   1.000
_cell.length_b   1.000
_cell.length_c   1.000
_cell.angle_alpha   90.00
_cell.angle_beta   90.00
_cell.angle_gamma   90.00
#
_symmetry.space_group_name_H-M   'P 1'
#
loop_
_entity.id
_entity.type
_entity.pdbx_description
1 polymer ?
#
loop_
_entity_poly.entity_id
_entity_poly.type
_entity_poly.pdbx_seq_one_letter_code
_entity_poly.pdbx_strand_id
1 'polypeptide(L)'
;METAQLKQLFANATARGAAELAAMCEAVLAERSTPKRVSVPGGKRPGKDVVSEFHFVCEGDRGVSSDGDGFFWTGSWIVSEDEVIKSIQAGGRLALHSSRSEMSYRQGKILDYRKTVPDMVKKRNVGIEFLVAADDVALAWFGDGTGEKGYRWASDARRNEQAER
;
A
#
# COMPACT_ATOMS: atom_id res chain seq x y z
N MET A 1 -12.05 15.96 0.27
CA MET A 1 -13.09 16.08 -0.78
C MET A 1 -13.04 14.80 -1.60
N GLU A 2 -14.13 14.04 -1.58
CA GLU A 2 -14.24 12.76 -2.31
C GLU A 2 -14.17 13.00 -3.83
N THR A 3 -13.63 12.03 -4.59
CA THR A 3 -13.51 12.08 -6.06
C THR A 3 -14.87 12.29 -6.74
N ALA A 4 -15.95 11.72 -6.20
CA ALA A 4 -17.32 11.92 -6.68
C ALA A 4 -17.79 13.39 -6.51
N GLN A 5 -17.51 13.98 -5.35
CA GLN A 5 -17.84 15.39 -5.07
C GLN A 5 -17.05 16.34 -5.97
N LEU A 6 -15.79 16.01 -6.27
CA LEU A 6 -14.93 16.81 -7.14
C LEU A 6 -15.38 16.76 -8.61
N LYS A 7 -15.82 15.60 -9.11
CA LYS A 7 -16.42 15.45 -10.44
C LYS A 7 -17.73 16.26 -10.57
N GLN A 8 -18.56 16.22 -9.53
CA GLN A 8 -19.80 17.00 -9.49
C GLN A 8 -19.51 18.51 -9.43
N LEU A 9 -18.48 18.93 -8.69
CA LEU A 9 -18.04 20.33 -8.63
C LEU A 9 -17.51 20.81 -10.00
N PHE A 10 -16.72 19.99 -10.70
CA PHE A 10 -16.22 20.27 -12.04
C PHE A 10 -17.36 20.45 -13.06
N ALA A 11 -18.34 19.53 -13.06
CA ALA A 11 -19.50 19.63 -13.95
C ALA A 11 -20.30 20.91 -13.71
N ASN A 12 -20.50 21.29 -12.44
CA ASN A 12 -21.19 22.53 -12.07
C ASN A 12 -20.40 23.80 -12.42
N ALA A 13 -19.08 23.78 -12.22
CA ALA A 13 -18.21 24.91 -12.55
C ALA A 13 -18.17 25.17 -14.06
N THR A 14 -18.10 24.10 -14.86
CA THR A 14 -18.13 24.17 -16.33
C THR A 14 -19.48 24.70 -16.82
N ALA A 15 -20.60 24.19 -16.28
CA ALA A 15 -21.94 24.64 -16.63
C ALA A 15 -22.20 26.11 -16.29
N ARG A 16 -21.48 26.67 -15.31
CA ARG A 16 -21.61 28.07 -14.87
C ARG A 16 -20.55 29.01 -15.47
N GLY A 17 -19.71 28.54 -16.36
CA GLY A 17 -18.65 29.35 -16.99
C GLY A 17 -17.53 29.77 -16.03
N ALA A 18 -17.39 29.09 -14.89
CA ALA A 18 -16.35 29.35 -13.89
C ALA A 18 -15.03 28.65 -14.30
N ALA A 19 -14.39 29.14 -15.35
CA ALA A 19 -13.24 28.51 -16.00
C ALA A 19 -12.05 28.26 -15.06
N GLU A 20 -11.78 29.18 -14.14
CA GLU A 20 -10.68 29.04 -13.16
C GLU A 20 -10.93 27.88 -12.18
N LEU A 21 -12.17 27.75 -11.70
CA LEU A 21 -12.55 26.70 -10.76
C LEU A 21 -12.62 25.33 -11.45
N ALA A 22 -13.07 25.29 -12.71
CA ALA A 22 -13.05 24.09 -13.53
C ALA A 22 -11.61 23.61 -13.77
N ALA A 23 -10.68 24.52 -14.11
CA ALA A 23 -9.27 24.19 -14.30
C ALA A 23 -8.61 23.65 -13.02
N MET A 24 -8.92 24.22 -11.85
CA MET A 24 -8.43 23.70 -10.58
C MET A 24 -8.98 22.31 -10.27
N CYS A 25 -10.26 22.05 -10.53
CA CYS A 25 -10.85 20.72 -10.30
C CYS A 25 -10.32 19.68 -11.29
N GLU A 26 -10.12 20.07 -12.56
CA GLU A 26 -9.53 19.22 -13.58
C GLU A 26 -8.07 18.87 -13.26
N ALA A 27 -7.26 19.83 -12.79
CA ALA A 27 -5.89 19.56 -12.37
C ALA A 27 -5.83 18.53 -11.24
N VAL A 28 -6.70 18.66 -10.23
CA VAL A 28 -6.78 17.71 -9.11
C VAL A 28 -7.31 16.35 -9.57
N LEU A 29 -8.25 16.31 -10.50
CA LEU A 29 -8.73 15.07 -11.12
C LEU A 29 -7.65 14.41 -12.00
N ALA A 30 -6.88 15.19 -12.75
CA ALA A 30 -5.80 14.70 -13.61
C ALA A 30 -4.62 14.17 -12.81
N GLU A 31 -4.22 14.84 -11.72
CA GLU A 31 -3.23 14.33 -10.78
C GLU A 31 -3.63 12.99 -10.17
N ARG A 32 -4.94 12.80 -9.92
CA ARG A 32 -5.50 11.54 -9.40
C ARG A 32 -5.74 10.48 -10.47
N SER A 33 -5.90 10.87 -11.73
CA SER A 33 -6.24 9.97 -12.84
C SER A 33 -5.02 9.50 -13.64
N THR A 34 -3.89 10.22 -13.57
CA THR A 34 -2.65 9.72 -14.18
C THR A 34 -2.02 8.67 -13.28
N PRO A 35 -1.85 7.40 -13.70
CA PRO A 35 -0.84 6.55 -13.10
C PRO A 35 0.49 7.17 -13.49
N LYS A 36 1.00 8.07 -12.66
CA LYS A 36 2.38 8.53 -12.78
C LYS A 36 3.23 7.28 -12.56
N ARG A 37 3.65 6.66 -13.67
CA ARG A 37 4.89 5.88 -13.72
C ARG A 37 5.96 6.87 -13.26
N VAL A 38 6.19 6.91 -11.96
CA VAL A 38 7.30 7.68 -11.41
C VAL A 38 8.53 6.92 -11.87
N SER A 39 9.07 7.33 -13.01
CA SER A 39 10.46 7.05 -13.36
C SER A 39 11.29 7.75 -12.30
N VAL A 40 11.58 7.04 -11.20
CA VAL A 40 12.34 7.59 -10.08
C VAL A 40 13.75 7.88 -10.62
N PRO A 41 14.21 9.14 -10.63
CA PRO A 41 15.55 9.46 -11.08
C PRO A 41 16.53 8.85 -10.08
N GLY A 42 17.40 7.96 -10.56
CA GLY A 42 18.58 7.39 -9.91
C GLY A 42 18.73 7.67 -8.40
N GLY A 43 17.85 7.08 -7.59
CA GLY A 43 17.94 7.12 -6.13
C GLY A 43 18.64 5.86 -5.65
N LYS A 44 19.72 6.02 -4.87
CA LYS A 44 20.55 4.96 -4.25
C LYS A 44 19.87 3.59 -4.19
N ARG A 45 20.43 2.62 -4.92
CA ARG A 45 20.15 1.19 -4.78
C ARG A 45 20.14 0.85 -3.28
N PRO A 46 19.05 0.33 -2.68
CA PRO A 46 19.05 0.00 -1.27
C PRO A 46 20.08 -1.11 -1.04
N GLY A 47 21.23 -0.74 -0.50
CA GLY A 47 22.24 -1.68 -0.07
C GLY A 47 21.78 -2.31 1.24
N LYS A 48 21.46 -3.61 1.18
CA LYS A 48 21.26 -4.54 2.31
C LYS A 48 20.01 -4.32 3.18
N ASP A 49 19.24 -5.40 3.33
CA ASP A 49 18.26 -5.68 4.39
C ASP A 49 17.13 -4.65 4.58
N VAL A 50 16.37 -4.35 3.54
CA VAL A 50 15.05 -3.71 3.67
C VAL A 50 13.96 -4.68 3.20
N VAL A 51 12.85 -4.73 3.93
CA VAL A 51 11.66 -5.49 3.52
C VAL A 51 11.05 -4.82 2.29
N SER A 52 11.01 -5.52 1.17
CA SER A 52 10.37 -5.06 -0.07
C SER A 52 8.89 -5.43 -0.13
N GLU A 53 8.52 -6.59 0.42
CA GLU A 53 7.12 -7.06 0.40
C GLU A 53 6.74 -7.61 1.78
N PHE A 54 5.60 -7.15 2.30
CA PHE A 54 4.97 -7.67 3.50
C PHE A 54 3.84 -8.60 3.11
N HIS A 55 3.90 -9.85 3.56
CA HIS A 55 2.86 -10.84 3.33
C HIS A 55 2.16 -11.15 4.65
N PHE A 56 0.84 -11.05 4.68
CA PHE A 56 0.05 -11.33 5.87
C PHE A 56 -1.09 -12.29 5.55
N VAL A 57 -1.31 -13.26 6.44
CA VAL A 57 -2.49 -14.13 6.38
C VAL A 57 -3.62 -13.42 7.11
N CYS A 58 -4.68 -13.09 6.39
CA CYS A 58 -5.87 -12.42 6.91
C CYS A 58 -7.11 -13.12 6.36
N GLU A 59 -7.87 -13.76 7.24
CA GLU A 59 -9.12 -14.43 6.82
C GLU A 59 -10.25 -13.41 6.70
N GLY A 60 -10.81 -13.29 5.49
CA GLY A 60 -12.09 -12.62 5.25
C GLY A 60 -12.08 -11.11 5.50
N ASP A 61 -11.02 -10.40 5.11
CA ASP A 61 -10.91 -8.94 5.25
C ASP A 61 -11.11 -8.42 6.69
N ARG A 62 -10.79 -9.25 7.70
CA ARG A 62 -10.98 -8.87 9.10
C ARG A 62 -10.15 -7.63 9.46
N GLY A 63 -10.85 -6.54 9.77
CA GLY A 63 -10.24 -5.25 10.12
C GLY A 63 -9.67 -4.49 8.92
N VAL A 64 -9.86 -4.98 7.70
CA VAL A 64 -9.55 -4.26 6.47
C VAL A 64 -10.66 -3.25 6.20
N SER A 65 -10.31 -1.99 6.00
CA SER A 65 -11.25 -0.96 5.60
C SER A 65 -10.85 -0.46 4.22
N SER A 66 -11.74 -0.59 3.24
CA SER A 66 -11.50 -0.05 1.90
C SER A 66 -12.32 1.21 1.69
N ASP A 67 -11.66 2.29 1.27
CA ASP A 67 -12.32 3.58 1.02
C ASP A 67 -12.96 3.67 -0.38
N GLY A 68 -13.03 2.55 -1.13
CA GLY A 68 -13.63 2.47 -2.47
C GLY A 68 -12.81 3.12 -3.60
N ASP A 69 -11.87 4.00 -3.27
CA ASP A 69 -11.02 4.76 -4.20
C ASP A 69 -9.74 4.00 -4.64
N GLY A 70 -9.73 2.66 -4.59
CA GLY A 70 -8.53 1.87 -4.89
C GLY A 70 -7.47 1.94 -3.79
N PHE A 71 -7.84 2.37 -2.59
CA PHE A 71 -7.00 2.31 -1.39
C PHE A 71 -7.67 1.45 -0.33
N PHE A 72 -6.86 0.87 0.55
CA PHE A 72 -7.35 0.20 1.74
C PHE A 72 -6.40 0.35 2.92
N TRP A 73 -6.99 0.38 4.09
CA TRP A 73 -6.33 0.17 5.35
C TRP A 73 -6.34 -1.30 5.70
N THR A 74 -5.20 -1.84 6.10
CA THR A 74 -5.15 -3.20 6.65
C THR A 74 -5.67 -3.22 8.09
N GLY A 75 -5.95 -4.43 8.59
CA GLY A 75 -6.01 -4.65 10.03
C GLY A 75 -4.69 -4.35 10.74
N SER A 76 -4.68 -4.48 12.07
CA SER A 76 -3.54 -4.17 12.91
C SER A 76 -2.52 -5.31 12.95
N TRP A 77 -1.27 -5.01 12.58
CA TRP A 77 -0.16 -5.96 12.57
C TRP A 77 0.96 -5.54 13.51
N ILE A 78 1.43 -6.49 14.32
CA ILE A 78 2.61 -6.27 15.16
C ILE A 78 3.87 -6.45 14.29
N VAL A 79 4.47 -5.36 13.85
CA VAL A 79 5.71 -5.34 13.05
C VAL A 79 6.64 -4.23 13.56
N SER A 80 7.92 -4.28 13.17
CA SER A 80 8.88 -3.23 13.51
C SER A 80 8.57 -1.96 12.73
N GLU A 81 8.35 -0.85 13.43
CA GLU A 81 8.09 0.46 12.80
C GLU A 81 9.27 0.91 11.93
N ASP A 82 10.51 0.70 12.39
CA ASP A 82 11.70 1.05 11.61
C ASP A 82 11.73 0.36 10.23
N GLU A 83 11.29 -0.90 10.16
CA GLU A 83 11.22 -1.63 8.90
C GLU A 83 10.07 -1.15 8.01
N VAL A 84 8.95 -0.73 8.60
CA VAL A 84 7.85 -0.12 7.86
C VAL A 84 8.29 1.19 7.22
N ILE A 85 8.94 2.08 7.98
CA ILE A 85 9.44 3.37 7.48
C ILE A 85 10.42 3.15 6.33
N LYS A 86 11.41 2.27 6.50
CA LYS A 86 12.39 1.96 5.44
C LYS A 86 11.71 1.38 4.20
N SER A 87 10.75 0.48 4.40
CA SER A 87 10.03 -0.15 3.30
C SER A 87 9.20 0.88 2.51
N ILE A 88 8.47 1.77 3.17
CA ILE A 88 7.71 2.85 2.52
C ILE A 88 8.65 3.73 1.69
N GLN A 89 9.79 4.14 2.25
CA GLN A 89 10.80 4.93 1.53
C GLN A 89 11.38 4.20 0.32
N ALA A 90 11.51 2.88 0.40
CA ALA A 90 11.97 2.02 -0.69
C ALA A 90 10.86 1.65 -1.70
N GLY A 91 9.61 2.06 -1.47
CA GLY A 91 8.47 1.73 -2.32
C GLY A 91 7.93 0.31 -2.10
N GLY A 92 7.98 -0.18 -0.87
CA GLY A 92 7.53 -1.50 -0.48
C GLY A 92 6.05 -1.77 -0.73
N ARG A 93 5.73 -3.06 -0.81
CA ARG A 93 4.39 -3.58 -1.12
C ARG A 93 3.84 -4.40 0.03
N LEU A 94 2.54 -4.56 0.04
CA LEU A 94 1.82 -5.40 0.99
C LEU A 94 0.87 -6.33 0.25
N ALA A 95 0.76 -7.56 0.75
CA ALA A 95 -0.09 -8.61 0.24
C ALA A 95 -0.85 -9.29 1.38
N LEU A 96 -2.16 -9.36 1.26
CA LEU A 96 -3.06 -10.10 2.15
C LEU A 96 -3.49 -11.39 1.47
N HIS A 97 -3.38 -12.49 2.20
CA HIS A 97 -3.68 -13.85 1.74
C HIS A 97 -4.70 -14.51 2.65
N SER A 98 -5.60 -15.32 2.11
CA SER A 98 -6.46 -16.18 2.92
C SER A 98 -5.66 -17.32 3.55
N SER A 99 -4.66 -17.83 2.80
CA SER A 99 -3.74 -18.87 3.25
C SER A 99 -2.38 -18.73 2.56
N ARG A 100 -1.32 -19.33 3.12
CA ARG A 100 0.04 -19.30 2.54
C ARG A 100 0.15 -20.02 1.19
N SER A 101 -0.78 -20.92 0.89
CA SER A 101 -0.81 -21.66 -0.37
C SER A 101 -1.57 -20.91 -1.48
N GLU A 102 -2.20 -19.79 -1.14
CA GLU A 102 -3.02 -19.01 -2.04
C GLU A 102 -2.32 -17.71 -2.46
N MET A 103 -2.66 -17.25 -3.64
CA MET A 103 -2.30 -15.90 -4.10
C MET A 103 -2.95 -14.86 -3.19
N SER A 104 -2.35 -13.67 -3.14
CA SER A 104 -2.95 -12.56 -2.41
C SER A 104 -4.30 -12.19 -3.03
N TYR A 105 -5.30 -12.02 -2.17
CA TYR A 105 -6.62 -11.55 -2.59
C TYR A 105 -6.70 -10.02 -2.56
N ARG A 106 -5.78 -9.36 -1.83
CA ARG A 106 -5.70 -7.90 -1.74
C ARG A 106 -4.23 -7.49 -1.57
N GLN A 107 -3.74 -6.61 -2.44
CA GLN A 107 -2.34 -6.24 -2.47
C GLN A 107 -2.16 -4.83 -2.98
N GLY A 108 -0.96 -4.27 -2.80
CA GLY A 108 -0.67 -2.95 -3.30
C GLY A 108 0.64 -2.36 -2.81
N LYS A 109 0.87 -1.10 -3.17
CA LYS A 109 2.01 -0.32 -2.68
C LYS A 109 1.66 0.32 -1.34
N ILE A 110 2.55 0.22 -0.36
CA ILE A 110 2.38 0.90 0.92
C ILE A 110 2.63 2.39 0.74
N LEU A 111 1.66 3.20 1.13
CA LEU A 111 1.74 4.64 1.07
C LEU A 111 2.08 5.26 2.42
N ASP A 112 1.46 4.74 3.48
CA ASP A 112 1.56 5.29 4.82
C ASP A 112 1.23 4.21 5.87
N TYR A 113 1.41 4.53 7.13
CA TYR A 113 1.02 3.68 8.25
C TYR A 113 0.47 4.49 9.41
N ARG A 114 -0.32 3.85 10.26
CA ARG A 114 -0.73 4.41 11.55
C ARG A 114 -0.54 3.40 12.66
N LYS A 115 -0.22 3.91 13.85
CA LYS A 115 -0.13 3.11 15.07
C LYS A 115 -1.53 2.94 15.64
N THR A 116 -1.90 1.71 15.91
CA THR A 116 -3.02 1.36 16.78
C THR A 116 -2.48 1.05 18.17
N VAL A 117 -2.89 1.85 19.14
CA VAL A 117 -2.57 1.60 20.55
C VAL A 117 -3.60 0.58 21.04
N PRO A 118 -3.19 -0.65 21.42
CA PRO A 118 -4.13 -1.58 22.02
C PRO A 118 -4.61 -1.03 23.35
N ASP A 119 -5.88 -1.28 23.66
CA ASP A 119 -6.53 -0.88 24.90
C ASP A 119 -5.70 -1.31 26.12
N MET A 120 -5.64 -0.44 27.12
CA MET A 120 -4.59 -0.32 28.14
C MET A 120 -4.37 -1.54 29.08
N VAL A 121 -3.94 -2.70 28.58
CA VAL A 121 -3.66 -3.87 29.46
C VAL A 121 -2.31 -4.55 29.19
N LYS A 122 -1.72 -4.47 27.99
CA LYS A 122 -0.42 -5.11 27.71
C LYS A 122 0.49 -4.22 26.85
N LYS A 123 1.32 -3.41 27.54
CA LYS A 123 2.32 -2.45 27.04
C LYS A 123 3.42 -2.98 26.10
N ARG A 124 3.28 -4.12 25.43
CA ARG A 124 4.41 -4.73 24.70
C ARG A 124 4.38 -4.64 23.18
N ASN A 125 3.24 -4.52 22.53
CA ASN A 125 3.18 -4.58 21.07
C ASN A 125 2.31 -3.46 20.50
N VAL A 126 2.93 -2.47 19.85
CA VAL A 126 2.23 -1.45 19.07
C VAL A 126 1.73 -2.12 17.79
N GLY A 127 0.43 -2.01 17.53
CA GLY A 127 -0.15 -2.45 16.28
C GLY A 127 0.09 -1.44 15.18
N ILE A 128 0.33 -1.89 13.95
CA ILE A 128 0.51 -1.04 12.78
C ILE A 128 -0.53 -1.41 11.74
N GLU A 129 -1.27 -0.40 11.29
CA GLU A 129 -2.18 -0.51 10.16
C GLU A 129 -1.55 0.21 8.97
N PHE A 130 -1.58 -0.41 7.80
CA PHE A 130 -0.97 0.11 6.59
C PHE A 130 -2.03 0.74 5.69
N LEU A 131 -1.75 1.91 5.14
CA LEU A 131 -2.46 2.45 4.00
C LEU A 131 -1.81 1.94 2.73
N VAL A 132 -2.60 1.27 1.91
CA VAL A 132 -2.13 0.60 0.70
C VAL A 132 -2.90 1.11 -0.51
N ALA A 133 -2.17 1.51 -1.54
CA ALA A 133 -2.71 1.72 -2.88
C ALA A 133 -2.89 0.37 -3.55
N ALA A 134 -4.13 -0.09 -3.69
CA ALA A 134 -4.46 -1.38 -4.25
C ALA A 134 -3.96 -1.49 -5.69
N ASP A 135 -3.50 -2.69 -6.05
CA ASP A 135 -3.19 -3.05 -7.42
C ASP A 135 -3.77 -4.43 -7.77
N ASP A 136 -3.90 -4.70 -9.07
CA ASP A 136 -4.54 -5.92 -9.57
C ASP A 136 -3.55 -7.07 -9.78
N VAL A 137 -2.30 -6.92 -9.34
CA VAL A 137 -1.25 -7.92 -9.57
C VAL A 137 -1.08 -8.78 -8.33
N ALA A 138 -1.88 -9.84 -8.26
CA ALA A 138 -1.82 -10.81 -7.17
C ALA A 138 -0.40 -11.36 -6.98
N LEU A 139 0.04 -11.41 -5.72
CA LEU A 139 1.37 -11.85 -5.32
C LEU A 139 1.29 -13.24 -4.72
N ALA A 140 2.27 -14.09 -5.06
CA ALA A 140 2.47 -15.35 -4.37
C ALA A 140 2.99 -15.10 -2.95
N TRP A 141 2.65 -15.98 -2.01
CA TRP A 141 3.18 -15.91 -0.65
C TRP A 141 4.72 -15.97 -0.66
N PHE A 142 5.36 -15.09 0.10
CA PHE A 142 6.80 -15.13 0.32
C PHE A 142 7.15 -15.09 1.82
N GLY A 143 7.95 -16.06 2.25
CA GLY A 143 8.49 -16.15 3.61
C GLY A 143 8.41 -17.56 4.19
N ASP A 144 9.51 -17.98 4.83
CA ASP A 144 9.70 -19.32 5.41
C ASP A 144 9.12 -19.47 6.83
N GLY A 145 8.37 -18.46 7.31
CA GLY A 145 7.84 -18.41 8.67
C GLY A 145 6.70 -19.41 8.93
N THR A 146 6.62 -19.92 10.17
CA THR A 146 5.53 -20.77 10.68
C THR A 146 4.31 -19.99 11.19
N GLY A 147 4.24 -18.68 10.95
CA GLY A 147 3.18 -17.79 11.45
C GLY A 147 2.35 -17.10 10.35
N GLU A 148 1.52 -16.14 10.76
CA GLU A 148 0.62 -15.37 9.90
C GLU A 148 1.32 -14.25 9.08
N LYS A 149 2.66 -14.18 9.11
CA LYS A 149 3.44 -13.08 8.52
C LYS A 149 4.65 -13.63 7.75
N GLY A 150 4.89 -13.06 6.59
CA GLY A 150 6.04 -13.30 5.73
C GLY A 150 6.65 -11.96 5.29
N TYR A 151 7.96 -11.96 5.07
CA TYR A 151 8.69 -10.79 4.59
C TYR A 151 9.56 -11.21 3.42
N ARG A 152 9.48 -10.47 2.32
CA ARG A 152 10.48 -10.55 1.25
C ARG A 152 11.48 -9.43 1.42
N TRP A 153 12.76 -9.79 1.46
CA TRP A 153 13.82 -8.80 1.52
C TRP A 153 14.24 -8.38 0.12
N ALA A 154 14.64 -7.12 -0.05
CA ALA A 154 15.10 -6.59 -1.33
C ALA A 154 16.38 -7.28 -1.87
N SER A 155 17.10 -8.01 -1.02
CA SER A 155 18.19 -8.93 -1.38
C SER A 155 17.69 -10.18 -2.08
N ASP A 156 16.56 -10.75 -1.63
CA ASP A 156 15.99 -12.00 -2.16
C ASP A 156 15.33 -11.78 -3.53
N ALA A 157 14.71 -10.61 -3.74
CA ALA A 157 14.16 -10.22 -5.04
C ALA A 157 15.23 -10.26 -6.16
N ARG A 158 16.44 -9.79 -5.87
CA ARG A 158 17.55 -9.76 -6.85
C ARG A 158 18.09 -11.14 -7.20
N ARG A 159 18.03 -12.09 -6.27
CA ARG A 159 18.50 -13.46 -6.52
C ARG A 159 17.58 -14.19 -7.49
N ASN A 160 16.27 -13.93 -7.42
CA ASN A 160 15.29 -14.56 -8.32
C ASN A 160 15.40 -14.05 -9.76
N GLU A 161 15.56 -12.73 -9.96
CA GLU A 161 15.70 -12.14 -11.31
C GLU A 161 16.97 -12.59 -12.05
N GLN A 162 18.00 -13.05 -11.34
CA GLN A 162 19.24 -13.57 -11.95
C GLN A 162 19.17 -15.06 -12.31
N ALA A 163 18.21 -15.81 -11.74
CA ALA A 163 18.05 -17.25 -12.00
C ALA A 163 17.20 -17.54 -13.25
N GLU A 164 16.48 -16.54 -13.78
CA GLU A 164 15.58 -16.67 -14.93
C GLU A 164 16.21 -16.16 -16.25
N ARG A 165 17.56 -16.05 -16.32
CA ARG A 165 18.32 -15.65 -17.51
C ARG A 165 19.21 -16.76 -18.05
#